data_AF-A0AAJ4XCG5-F1
#
_entry.id   AF-A0AAJ4XCG5-F1
#
_cell.length_a   1.000
_cell.length_b   1.000
_cell.length_c   1.000
_cell.angle_alpha   90.00
_cell.angle_beta   90.00
_cell.angle_gamma   90.00
#
_symmetry.space_group_name_H-M   'P 1'
#
loop_
_entity.id
_entity.type
_entity.pdbx_description
1 polymer ?
#
loop_
_entity_poly.entity_id
_entity_poly.type
_entity_poly.pdbx_seq_one_letter_code
_entity_poly.pdbx_strand_id
1 'polypeptide(L)'
;MNENPSRPRFNELLRVRRLLEKMYETLVDHTEISRTNSEFFKSAQLFNEQTKHTKPIPDNTLIDADDLIKLLKISKSTYYRMKNDHIIKPIKIGGRDYFTLEEINRLLGRKR
;
A
#
# COMPACT_ATOMS: atom_id res chain seq x y z
N MET A 1 17.03 -60.39 -30.58
CA MET A 1 16.03 -59.45 -30.01
C MET A 1 16.78 -58.18 -29.66
N ASN A 2 16.70 -57.15 -30.50
CA ASN A 2 17.41 -55.88 -30.28
C ASN A 2 16.36 -54.76 -30.24
N GLU A 3 15.94 -54.36 -29.05
CA GLU A 3 15.17 -53.13 -28.89
C GLU A 3 16.14 -51.95 -28.97
N ASN A 4 15.94 -51.12 -29.98
CA ASN A 4 16.76 -49.94 -30.28
C ASN A 4 16.43 -48.83 -29.26
N PRO A 5 17.38 -48.35 -28.43
CA PRO A 5 17.10 -47.47 -27.29
C PRO A 5 16.80 -46.00 -27.68
N SER A 6 16.74 -45.68 -28.97
CA SER A 6 16.72 -44.29 -29.46
C SER A 6 15.37 -43.77 -29.95
N ARG A 7 14.26 -44.46 -29.69
CA ARG A 7 12.92 -43.95 -30.04
C ARG A 7 12.21 -43.44 -28.78
N PRO A 8 12.03 -42.12 -28.58
CA PRO A 8 11.18 -41.65 -27.50
C PRO A 8 9.80 -42.26 -27.69
N ARG A 9 9.28 -42.93 -26.65
CA ARG A 9 7.93 -43.51 -26.73
C ARG A 9 7.00 -42.35 -27.05
N PHE A 10 6.15 -42.47 -28.07
CA PHE A 10 5.25 -41.40 -28.52
C PHE A 10 4.53 -40.66 -27.36
N ASN A 11 4.23 -41.41 -26.30
CA ASN A 11 3.64 -40.90 -25.06
C ASN A 11 4.55 -39.97 -24.24
N GLU A 12 5.86 -40.17 -24.24
CA GLU A 12 6.84 -39.28 -23.60
C GLU A 12 6.94 -37.97 -24.35
N LEU A 13 6.98 -38.01 -25.69
CA LEU A 13 7.00 -36.80 -26.50
C LEU A 13 5.73 -35.97 -26.31
N LEU A 14 4.57 -36.63 -26.21
CA LEU A 14 3.30 -35.97 -25.91
C LEU A 14 3.27 -35.36 -24.50
N ARG A 15 3.87 -36.02 -23.51
CA ARG A 15 4.00 -35.48 -22.15
C ARG A 15 4.92 -34.26 -22.11
N VAL A 16 6.05 -34.32 -22.80
CA VAL A 16 6.99 -33.19 -22.91
C VAL A 16 6.30 -32.00 -23.59
N ARG A 17 5.58 -32.23 -24.69
CA ARG A 17 4.82 -31.17 -25.36
C ARG A 17 3.81 -30.50 -24.43
N ARG A 18 2.98 -31.27 -23.73
CA ARG A 18 1.97 -30.73 -22.80
C ARG A 18 2.59 -29.96 -21.63
N LEU A 19 3.75 -30.41 -21.17
CA LEU A 19 4.49 -29.71 -20.12
C LEU A 19 5.03 -28.36 -20.62
N LEU A 20 5.60 -28.34 -21.82
CA LEU A 20 6.09 -27.11 -22.46
C LEU A 20 4.95 -26.11 -22.74
N GLU A 21 3.80 -26.58 -23.20
CA GLU A 21 2.59 -25.74 -23.39
C GLU A 21 2.16 -25.09 -22.06
N LYS A 22 2.06 -25.86 -20.98
CA LYS A 22 1.72 -25.32 -19.65
C LYS A 22 2.76 -24.34 -19.11
N MET A 23 4.04 -24.61 -19.31
CA MET A 23 5.11 -23.70 -18.89
C MET A 23 5.05 -22.39 -19.67
N TYR A 24 4.76 -22.44 -20.97
CA TYR A 24 4.59 -21.26 -21.81
C TYR A 24 3.39 -20.42 -21.36
N GLU A 25 2.22 -21.04 -21.15
CA GLU A 25 1.03 -20.35 -20.62
C GLU A 25 1.31 -19.66 -19.28
N THR A 26 1.97 -20.37 -18.36
CA THR A 26 2.34 -19.82 -17.04
C THR A 26 3.30 -18.64 -17.18
N LEU A 27 4.26 -18.69 -18.11
CA LEU A 27 5.19 -17.60 -18.37
C LEU A 27 4.48 -16.38 -18.98
N VAL A 28 3.57 -16.59 -19.92
CA VAL A 28 2.78 -15.51 -20.54
C VAL A 28 1.93 -14.81 -19.48
N ASP A 29 1.23 -15.56 -18.63
CA ASP A 29 0.42 -15.00 -17.53
C ASP A 29 1.27 -14.15 -16.57
N HIS A 30 2.47 -14.62 -16.20
CA HIS A 30 3.37 -13.85 -15.35
C HIS A 30 3.92 -12.58 -16.02
N THR A 31 4.10 -12.58 -17.34
CA THR A 31 4.53 -11.38 -18.08
C THR A 31 3.42 -10.35 -18.21
N GLU A 32 2.18 -10.75 -18.40
CA GLU A 32 1.04 -9.82 -18.43
C GLU A 32 0.78 -9.21 -17.06
N ILE A 33 0.80 -10.02 -15.99
CA ILE A 33 0.68 -9.55 -14.60
C ILE A 33 1.84 -8.61 -14.23
N SER A 34 3.06 -8.91 -14.67
CA SER A 34 4.21 -8.03 -14.44
C SER A 34 4.12 -6.72 -15.22
N ARG A 35 3.56 -6.76 -16.44
CA ARG A 35 3.39 -5.57 -17.28
C ARG A 35 2.32 -4.64 -16.70
N THR A 36 1.15 -5.18 -16.33
CA THR A 36 0.11 -4.41 -15.63
C THR A 36 0.65 -3.82 -14.34
N ASN A 37 1.34 -4.61 -13.51
CA ASN A 37 1.92 -4.09 -12.27
C ASN A 37 2.93 -2.97 -12.55
N SER A 38 3.80 -3.11 -13.55
CA SER A 38 4.77 -2.07 -13.91
C SER A 38 4.12 -0.75 -14.41
N GLU A 39 2.99 -0.84 -15.12
CA GLU A 39 2.22 0.32 -15.58
C GLU A 39 1.45 0.98 -14.43
N PHE A 40 0.90 0.19 -13.51
CA PHE A 40 0.30 0.69 -12.26
C PHE A 40 1.35 1.37 -11.37
N PHE A 41 2.56 0.80 -11.22
CA PHE A 41 3.63 1.41 -10.43
C PHE A 41 4.21 2.67 -11.09
N LYS A 42 4.37 2.69 -12.42
CA LYS A 42 4.80 3.91 -13.15
C LYS A 42 3.76 5.03 -13.05
N SER A 43 2.47 4.72 -13.21
CA SER A 43 1.41 5.71 -13.07
C SER A 43 1.30 6.22 -11.62
N ALA A 44 1.46 5.35 -10.62
CA ALA A 44 1.54 5.76 -9.21
C ALA A 44 2.75 6.66 -8.91
N GLN A 45 3.93 6.38 -9.49
CA GLN A 45 5.12 7.23 -9.32
C GLN A 45 4.98 8.59 -10.01
N LEU A 46 4.40 8.65 -11.21
CA LEU A 46 4.12 9.93 -11.89
C LEU A 46 3.11 10.79 -11.11
N PHE A 47 2.11 10.17 -10.46
CA PHE A 47 1.22 10.87 -9.53
C PHE A 47 1.95 11.39 -8.28
N ASN A 48 2.97 10.67 -7.80
CA ASN A 48 3.71 11.01 -6.59
C ASN A 48 4.84 12.03 -6.83
N GLU A 49 5.37 12.14 -8.05
CA GLU A 49 6.31 13.21 -8.42
C GLU A 49 5.60 14.55 -8.64
N GLN A 50 4.32 14.54 -9.06
CA GLN A 50 3.50 15.75 -9.15
C GLN A 50 2.92 16.23 -7.80
N THR A 51 3.06 15.46 -6.72
CA THR A 51 2.61 15.85 -5.36
C THR A 51 3.73 16.39 -4.48
N LYS A 52 5.00 16.31 -4.91
CA LYS A 52 6.14 16.92 -4.21
C LYS A 52 6.19 18.45 -4.27
N HIS A 53 5.41 19.08 -5.15
CA HIS A 53 5.12 20.50 -5.07
C HIS A 53 3.87 20.71 -4.21
N THR A 54 4.09 21.02 -2.92
CA THR A 54 3.17 21.78 -2.04
C THR A 54 1.69 21.61 -2.38
N LYS A 55 1.12 20.43 -2.18
CA LYS A 55 -0.34 20.30 -2.20
C LYS A 55 -0.87 20.66 -0.80
N PRO A 56 -1.80 21.63 -0.68
CA PRO A 56 -2.50 21.84 0.58
C PRO A 56 -3.15 20.51 0.93
N ILE A 57 -2.91 20.07 2.17
CA ILE A 57 -3.48 18.84 2.70
C ILE A 57 -5.00 18.96 2.48
N PRO A 58 -5.67 18.00 1.82
CA PRO A 58 -7.10 18.12 1.56
C PRO A 58 -7.78 18.40 2.90
N ASP A 59 -8.55 19.48 2.98
CA ASP A 59 -9.13 20.02 4.23
C ASP A 59 -9.93 18.96 5.04
N ASN A 60 -10.31 17.86 4.40
CA ASN A 60 -11.04 16.74 4.99
C ASN A 60 -10.19 15.52 5.37
N THR A 61 -8.87 15.60 5.37
CA THR A 61 -8.03 14.47 5.80
C THR A 61 -8.10 14.33 7.32
N LEU A 62 -8.71 13.24 7.79
CA LEU A 62 -8.74 12.89 9.20
C LEU A 62 -7.43 12.18 9.58
N ILE A 63 -6.82 12.64 10.66
CA ILE A 63 -5.57 12.09 11.21
C ILE A 63 -5.91 11.30 12.47
N ASP A 64 -5.36 10.11 12.62
CA ASP A 64 -5.61 9.27 13.80
C ASP A 64 -4.83 9.74 15.04
N ALA A 65 -5.14 9.17 16.20
CA ALA A 65 -4.49 9.52 17.45
C ALA A 65 -2.98 9.20 17.47
N ASP A 66 -2.55 8.09 16.85
CA ASP A 66 -1.14 7.69 16.86
C ASP A 66 -0.29 8.65 16.01
N ASP A 67 -0.81 9.11 14.88
CA ASP A 67 -0.15 10.08 14.02
C ASP A 67 -0.20 11.49 14.61
N LEU A 68 -1.29 11.88 15.30
CA LEU A 68 -1.34 13.13 16.07
C LEU A 68 -0.21 13.17 17.13
N ILE A 69 -0.02 12.08 17.86
CA ILE A 69 1.00 11.96 18.90
C ILE A 69 2.41 12.13 18.31
N LYS A 70 2.68 11.48 17.17
CA LYS A 70 3.95 11.63 16.45
C LYS A 70 4.15 13.07 15.96
N LEU A 71 3.10 13.67 15.40
CA LEU A 71 3.14 15.01 14.81
C LEU A 71 3.43 16.08 15.87
N LEU A 72 2.71 16.02 17.01
CA LEU A 72 2.90 16.95 18.12
C LEU A 72 4.13 16.62 18.99
N LYS A 73 4.76 15.46 18.76
CA LYS A 73 5.87 14.92 19.57
C LYS A 73 5.55 14.90 21.07
N ILE A 74 4.34 14.45 21.40
CA ILE A 74 3.88 14.30 22.79
C ILE A 74 3.90 12.83 23.20
N SER A 75 3.88 12.55 24.50
CA SER A 75 3.68 11.19 25.00
C SER A 75 2.19 10.81 24.95
N LYS A 76 1.90 9.50 24.95
CA LYS A 76 0.53 8.97 25.09
C LYS A 76 -0.15 9.49 26.37
N SER A 77 0.57 9.58 27.48
CA SER A 77 0.04 10.12 28.73
C SER A 77 -0.39 11.58 28.61
N THR A 78 0.41 12.41 27.92
CA THR A 78 0.07 13.80 27.65
C THR A 78 -1.14 13.91 26.73
N TYR A 79 -1.24 13.06 25.71
CA TYR A 79 -2.43 12.99 24.85
C TYR A 79 -3.72 12.70 25.66
N TYR A 80 -3.72 11.68 26.52
CA TYR A 80 -4.90 11.35 27.33
C TYR A 80 -5.24 12.45 28.33
N ARG A 81 -4.23 13.11 28.91
CA ARG A 81 -4.46 14.29 29.75
C ARG A 81 -5.12 15.42 28.95
N MET A 82 -4.57 15.78 27.78
CA MET A 82 -5.15 16.82 26.93
C MET A 82 -6.58 16.51 26.48
N LYS A 83 -6.88 15.23 26.25
CA LYS A 83 -8.23 14.74 25.94
C LYS A 83 -9.17 14.91 27.13
N ASN A 84 -8.74 14.49 28.33
CA ASN A 84 -9.52 14.60 29.56
C ASN A 84 -9.73 16.06 29.98
N ASP A 85 -8.75 16.91 29.75
CA ASP A 85 -8.79 18.35 30.01
C ASP A 85 -9.56 19.11 28.90
N HIS A 86 -10.13 18.39 27.92
CA HIS A 86 -10.91 18.93 26.79
C HIS A 86 -10.16 19.95 25.92
N ILE A 87 -8.82 19.91 25.95
CA ILE A 87 -7.93 20.76 25.14
C ILE A 87 -7.96 20.33 23.67
N ILE A 88 -8.09 19.02 23.44
CA ILE A 88 -8.24 18.41 22.11
C ILE A 88 -9.61 17.75 22.00
N LYS A 89 -10.27 17.92 20.85
CA LYS A 89 -11.61 17.35 20.61
C LYS A 89 -11.58 16.31 19.48
N PRO A 90 -11.44 15.01 19.81
CA PRO A 90 -11.45 13.97 18.80
C PRO A 90 -12.84 13.74 18.20
N ILE A 91 -12.87 13.45 16.91
CA ILE A 91 -14.01 12.89 16.20
C ILE A 91 -13.94 11.37 16.34
N LYS A 92 -14.99 10.76 16.88
CA LYS A 92 -15.04 9.30 17.05
C LYS A 92 -15.67 8.62 15.84
N ILE A 93 -14.93 7.74 15.18
CA ILE A 93 -15.41 6.91 14.07
C ILE A 93 -15.03 5.46 14.36
N GLY A 94 -16.00 4.56 14.47
CA GLY A 94 -15.75 3.14 14.74
C GLY A 94 -14.97 2.88 16.04
N GLY A 95 -15.13 3.73 17.06
CA GLY A 95 -14.41 3.63 18.33
C GLY A 95 -12.97 4.15 18.32
N ARG A 96 -12.48 4.68 17.19
CA ARG A 96 -11.18 5.33 17.07
C ARG A 96 -11.32 6.85 17.11
N ASP A 97 -10.30 7.50 17.64
CA ASP A 97 -10.22 8.96 17.74
C ASP A 97 -9.50 9.53 16.51
N TYR A 98 -10.15 10.48 15.83
CA TYR A 98 -9.65 11.18 14.66
C TYR A 98 -9.64 12.70 14.87
N PHE A 99 -8.79 13.39 14.13
CA PHE A 99 -8.58 14.83 14.24
C PHE A 99 -8.56 15.48 12.86
N THR A 100 -9.16 16.66 12.75
CA THR A 100 -9.07 17.48 11.55
C THR A 100 -7.75 18.24 11.53
N LEU A 101 -7.35 18.67 10.35
CA LEU A 101 -6.19 19.53 10.18
C LEU A 101 -6.37 20.89 10.84
N GLU A 102 -7.58 21.42 10.86
CA GLU A 102 -7.90 22.65 11.56
C GLU A 102 -7.59 22.54 13.06
N GLU A 103 -7.99 21.44 13.68
CA GLU A 103 -7.71 21.15 15.10
C GLU A 103 -6.20 21.06 15.35
N ILE A 104 -5.48 20.37 14.45
CA ILE A 104 -4.02 20.25 14.52
C ILE A 104 -3.33 21.61 14.38
N ASN A 105 -3.76 22.42 13.40
CA ASN A 105 -3.24 23.76 13.18
C ASN A 105 -3.52 24.67 14.38
N ARG A 106 -4.68 24.55 15.03
CA ARG A 106 -4.99 25.26 16.27
C ARG A 106 -4.00 24.90 17.38
N LEU A 107 -3.63 23.63 17.50
CA LEU A 107 -2.68 23.16 18.52
C LEU A 107 -1.24 23.59 18.23
N LEU A 108 -0.82 23.56 16.96
CA LEU A 108 0.49 24.03 16.52
C LEU A 108 0.62 25.55 16.63
N GLY A 109 -0.44 26.29 16.29
CA GLY A 109 -0.49 27.75 16.35
C GLY A 109 -0.38 28.31 17.77
N ARG A 110 -0.79 27.55 18.80
CA ARG A 110 -0.61 27.93 20.20
C ARG A 110 0.83 27.85 20.71
N LYS A 111 1.77 27.29 19.94
CA LYS A 111 3.17 27.08 20.36
C LYS A 111 4.11 28.23 19.95
N ARG A 112 3.58 29.41 19.60
CA ARG A 112 4.35 30.63 19.34
C ARG A 112 4.21 31.61 20.48
#